data_AF-A0A661D1B2-F1
#
_entry.id   AF-A0A661D1B2-F1
#
_cell.length_a   1.000
_cell.length_b   1.000
_cell.length_c   1.000
_cell.angle_alpha   90.00
_cell.angle_beta   90.00
_cell.angle_gamma   90.00
#
_symmetry.space_group_name_H-M   'P 1'
#
loop_
_entity.id
_entity.type
_entity.pdbx_description
1 polymer ?
#
loop_
_entity_poly.entity_id
_entity_poly.type
_entity_poly.pdbx_seq_one_letter_code
_entity_poly.pdbx_strand_id
1 'polypeptide(L)'
;MLTPEFKEKFFEQTDHTGRHMVVSFRTGKRYYIEAIEGNKVKWGDLNPATGKLEGNYGGKYRGAIDKADSLITEENGFDKVHELKPGTSPAVYIEMLDAEYPDKKVTP
;
A
#
# COMPACT_ATOMS: atom_id res chain seq x y z
N MET A 1 3.74 19.72 0.24
CA MET A 1 4.19 19.34 -1.13
C MET A 1 4.99 18.05 -1.01
N LEU A 2 4.85 17.11 -1.96
CA LEU A 2 5.68 15.90 -2.00
C LEU A 2 7.14 16.25 -2.31
N THR A 3 7.94 16.43 -1.26
CA THR A 3 9.35 16.78 -1.36
C THR A 3 10.18 15.58 -1.87
N PRO A 4 11.41 15.81 -2.38
CA PRO A 4 12.33 14.71 -2.71
C PRO A 4 12.59 13.79 -1.52
N GLU A 5 12.76 14.35 -0.32
CA GLU A 5 13.03 13.61 0.92
C GLU A 5 11.85 12.71 1.30
N PHE A 6 10.61 13.21 1.13
CA PHE A 6 9.43 12.38 1.31
C PHE A 6 9.45 11.16 0.38
N LYS A 7 9.77 11.36 -0.91
CA LYS A 7 9.76 10.27 -1.89
C LYS A 7 10.82 9.23 -1.57
N GLU A 8 12.02 9.66 -1.20
CA GLU A 8 13.09 8.77 -0.77
C GLU A 8 12.65 7.90 0.41
N LYS A 9 12.11 8.53 1.46
CA LYS A 9 11.60 7.82 2.64
C LYS A 9 10.40 6.91 2.31
N PHE A 10 9.51 7.33 1.41
CA PHE A 10 8.33 6.55 1.04
C PHE A 10 8.70 5.29 0.26
N PHE A 11 9.72 5.35 -0.60
CA PHE A 11 10.18 4.20 -1.38
C PHE A 11 11.35 3.45 -0.73
N GLU A 12 11.64 3.73 0.53
CA GLU A 12 12.62 2.99 1.31
C GLU A 12 12.01 1.69 1.85
N GLN A 13 12.76 0.58 1.75
CA GLN A 13 12.40 -0.74 2.30
C GLN A 13 10.97 -1.18 1.93
N THR A 14 10.58 -1.02 0.67
CA THR A 14 9.23 -1.32 0.17
C THR A 14 8.79 -2.76 0.42
N ASP A 15 9.72 -3.72 0.44
CA ASP A 15 9.44 -5.11 0.82
C ASP A 15 8.93 -5.21 2.27
N HIS A 16 9.43 -4.36 3.17
CA HIS A 16 9.00 -4.32 4.57
C HIS A 16 7.75 -3.46 4.77
N THR A 17 7.61 -2.35 4.06
CA THR A 17 6.54 -1.37 4.27
C THR A 17 5.30 -1.60 3.39
N GLY A 18 5.43 -2.35 2.28
CA GLY A 18 4.38 -2.52 1.29
C GLY A 18 4.07 -1.25 0.47
N ARG A 19 4.87 -0.19 0.64
CA ARG A 19 4.67 1.11 0.01
C ARG A 19 4.87 1.03 -1.50
N HIS A 20 3.92 1.59 -2.23
CA HIS A 20 4.04 1.74 -3.68
C HIS A 20 3.17 2.88 -4.18
N MET A 21 3.32 3.22 -5.45
CA MET A 21 2.57 4.29 -6.10
C MET A 21 2.01 3.78 -7.42
N VAL A 22 0.77 4.17 -7.71
CA VAL A 22 0.10 3.95 -8.99
C VAL A 22 -0.07 5.30 -9.69
N VAL A 23 0.23 5.33 -10.98
CA VAL A 23 -0.03 6.49 -11.82
C VAL A 23 -1.16 6.15 -12.78
N SER A 24 -2.23 6.94 -12.74
CA SER A 24 -3.33 6.79 -13.67
C SER A 24 -2.89 7.15 -15.08
N PHE A 25 -3.05 6.22 -16.02
CA PHE A 25 -2.83 6.54 -17.43
C PHE A 25 -3.88 7.50 -17.98
N ARG A 26 -5.11 7.42 -17.47
CA ARG A 26 -6.27 8.20 -17.93
C ARG A 26 -6.24 9.62 -17.41
N THR A 27 -6.05 9.82 -16.11
CA THR A 27 -6.11 11.15 -15.48
C THR A 27 -4.74 11.77 -15.23
N GLY A 28 -3.66 10.97 -15.25
CA GLY A 28 -2.31 11.40 -14.88
C GLY A 28 -2.09 11.57 -13.37
N LYS A 29 -3.11 11.30 -12.54
CA LYS A 29 -3.02 11.40 -11.08
C LYS A 29 -2.10 10.32 -10.52
N ARG A 30 -1.46 10.63 -9.39
CA ARG A 30 -0.59 9.72 -8.65
C ARG A 30 -1.26 9.35 -7.34
N TYR A 31 -1.36 8.05 -7.09
CA TYR A 31 -1.94 7.47 -5.89
C TYR A 31 -0.82 6.79 -5.12
N TYR A 32 -0.58 7.26 -3.88
CA TYR A 32 0.35 6.65 -2.96
C TYR A 32 -0.42 5.66 -2.09
N ILE A 33 0.12 4.46 -1.92
CA ILE A 33 -0.57 3.35 -1.27
C ILE A 33 0.33 2.80 -0.16
N GLU A 34 -0.24 2.66 1.03
CA GLU A 34 0.37 2.03 2.20
C GLU A 34 -0.48 0.83 2.62
N ALA A 35 0.15 -0.32 2.82
CA ALA A 35 -0.50 -1.47 3.42
C ALA A 35 -0.44 -1.32 4.95
N ILE A 36 -1.59 -1.28 5.61
CA ILE A 36 -1.65 -1.26 7.08
C ILE A 36 -1.71 -2.68 7.60
N GLU A 37 -0.91 -2.99 8.62
CA GLU A 37 -0.88 -4.33 9.20
C GLU A 37 -2.24 -4.72 9.79
N GLY A 38 -2.69 -5.92 9.43
CA GLY A 38 -3.87 -6.57 9.99
C GLY A 38 -3.54 -7.97 10.51
N ASN A 39 -4.58 -8.78 10.73
CA ASN A 39 -4.40 -10.15 11.20
C ASN A 39 -3.67 -10.99 10.14
N LYS A 40 -2.47 -11.47 10.49
CA LYS A 40 -1.67 -12.35 9.63
C LYS A 40 -1.97 -13.82 9.92
N VAL A 41 -2.21 -14.58 8.87
CA VAL A 41 -2.22 -16.05 8.94
C VAL A 41 -0.77 -16.51 9.01
N LYS A 42 -0.45 -17.35 10.01
CA LYS A 42 0.87 -17.98 10.11
C LYS A 42 0.93 -19.15 9.14
N TRP A 43 1.97 -19.17 8.31
CA TRP A 43 2.23 -20.24 7.36
C TRP A 43 3.51 -20.99 7.77
N GLY A 44 3.48 -22.31 7.58
CA GLY A 44 4.53 -23.22 7.99
C GLY A 44 4.19 -24.64 7.57
N ASP A 45 5.09 -25.56 7.87
CA ASP A 45 4.87 -26.99 7.69
C ASP A 45 4.09 -27.54 8.89
N LEU A 46 3.15 -28.45 8.63
CA LEU A 46 2.49 -29.19 9.69
C LEU A 46 3.37 -30.37 10.10
N ASN A 47 3.89 -30.36 11.33
CA ASN A 47 4.63 -31.50 11.85
C ASN A 47 3.66 -32.68 12.12
N PRO A 48 3.82 -33.83 11.44
CA PRO A 48 2.87 -34.94 11.56
C PRO A 48 2.93 -35.66 12.92
N ALA A 49 4.05 -35.56 13.65
CA ALA A 49 4.21 -36.21 14.95
C ALA A 49 3.61 -35.38 16.10
N THR A 50 3.62 -34.05 16.00
CA THR A 50 3.15 -33.14 17.05
C THR A 50 1.82 -32.47 16.74
N GLY A 51 1.40 -32.47 15.47
CA GLY A 51 0.23 -31.75 14.98
C GLY A 51 0.38 -30.22 15.03
N LYS A 52 1.59 -29.72 15.29
CA LYS A 52 1.87 -28.28 15.40
C LYS A 52 2.42 -27.74 14.08
N LEU A 53 2.08 -26.49 13.78
CA LEU A 53 2.69 -25.76 12.68
C LEU A 53 4.11 -25.34 13.07
N GLU A 54 5.10 -25.73 12.27
CA GLU A 54 6.51 -25.39 12.42
C GLU A 54 6.99 -24.59 11.20
N GLY A 55 7.98 -23.71 11.40
CA GLY A 55 8.44 -22.78 10.36
C GLY A 55 7.77 -21.41 10.40
N ASN A 56 8.25 -20.50 9.53
CA ASN A 56 7.80 -19.12 9.44
C ASN A 56 7.80 -18.65 7.98
N TYR A 57 6.87 -19.19 7.18
CA TYR A 57 6.74 -18.84 5.77
C TYR A 57 6.03 -17.51 5.61
N GLY A 58 6.55 -16.67 4.72
CA GLY A 58 6.05 -15.31 4.49
C GLY A 58 6.38 -14.30 5.60
N GLY A 59 7.07 -14.70 6.68
CA GLY A 59 7.40 -13.81 7.79
C GLY A 59 8.66 -12.96 7.62
N LYS A 60 9.45 -13.18 6.56
CA LYS A 60 10.72 -12.46 6.32
C LYS A 60 10.51 -10.97 6.07
N TYR A 61 9.50 -10.63 5.28
CA TYR A 61 9.18 -9.26 4.89
C TYR A 61 7.77 -8.93 5.36
N ARG A 62 7.64 -7.86 6.15
CA ARG A 62 6.36 -7.50 6.79
C ARG A 62 5.31 -7.11 5.76
N GLY A 63 5.72 -6.45 4.67
CA GLY A 63 4.88 -5.96 3.58
C GLY A 63 3.80 -4.96 4.00
N ALA A 64 3.94 -4.35 5.17
CA ALA A 64 2.94 -3.48 5.77
C ALA A 64 3.57 -2.60 6.87
N ILE A 65 2.88 -1.53 7.24
CA ILE A 65 3.25 -0.60 8.30
C ILE A 65 2.21 -0.58 9.41
N ASP A 66 2.58 -0.03 10.58
CA ASP A 66 1.60 0.37 11.57
C ASP A 66 0.90 1.65 11.13
N LYS A 67 -0.35 1.83 11.55
CA LYS A 67 -1.11 3.05 11.24
C LYS A 67 -0.41 4.32 11.73
N ALA A 68 0.32 4.23 12.83
CA ALA A 68 1.09 5.33 13.41
C ALA A 68 2.32 5.73 12.56
N ASP A 69 2.84 4.81 11.72
CA ASP A 69 4.01 5.04 10.86
C ASP A 69 3.62 5.51 9.46
N SER A 70 2.34 5.81 9.24
CA SER A 70 1.81 6.31 7.97
C SER A 70 2.52 7.58 7.54
N LEU A 71 2.94 7.62 6.27
CA LEU A 71 3.48 8.81 5.65
C LEU A 71 2.42 9.52 4.80
N ILE A 72 1.28 8.88 4.52
CA ILE A 72 0.15 9.51 3.82
C ILE A 72 -0.66 10.33 4.82
N THR A 73 -0.23 11.59 5.03
CA THR A 73 -0.83 12.56 5.94
C THR A 73 -1.05 13.91 5.26
N GLU A 74 -1.98 14.71 5.78
CA GLU A 74 -2.22 16.07 5.28
C GLU A 74 -0.96 16.94 5.37
N GLU A 75 -0.17 16.78 6.44
CA GLU A 75 1.11 17.46 6.66
C GLU A 75 2.13 17.19 5.55
N ASN A 76 2.14 15.96 5.01
CA ASN A 76 2.99 15.57 3.89
C ASN A 76 2.42 16.02 2.51
N GLY A 77 1.29 16.72 2.52
CA GLY A 77 0.67 17.32 1.33
C GLY A 77 -0.31 16.41 0.61
N PHE A 78 -0.97 15.50 1.33
CA PHE A 78 -2.07 14.69 0.81
C PHE A 78 -3.43 15.27 1.20
N ASP A 79 -4.21 15.71 0.21
CA ASP A 79 -5.53 16.33 0.47
C ASP A 79 -6.67 15.31 0.52
N LYS A 80 -6.50 14.14 -0.11
CA LYS A 80 -7.54 13.10 -0.25
C LYS A 80 -7.01 11.75 0.22
N VAL A 81 -7.06 11.54 1.53
CA VAL A 81 -6.64 10.29 2.17
C VAL A 81 -7.84 9.38 2.36
N HIS A 82 -7.73 8.14 1.88
CA HIS A 82 -8.80 7.14 1.94
C HIS A 82 -8.30 5.90 2.68
N GLU A 83 -8.97 5.52 3.77
CA GLU A 83 -8.70 4.27 4.48
C GLU A 83 -9.62 3.17 3.94
N LEU A 84 -9.03 2.09 3.42
CA LEU A 84 -9.77 0.98 2.81
C LEU A 84 -10.11 -0.08 3.86
N LYS A 85 -11.28 -0.69 3.73
CA LYS A 85 -11.67 -1.83 4.56
C LYS A 85 -10.86 -3.07 4.17
N PRO A 86 -10.57 -3.99 5.12
CA PRO A 86 -9.95 -5.27 4.82
C PRO A 86 -10.66 -6.00 3.68
N GLY A 87 -9.90 -6.57 2.76
CA GLY A 87 -10.43 -7.25 1.57
C GLY A 87 -10.77 -6.33 0.39
N THR A 88 -10.62 -5.01 0.51
CA THR A 88 -10.79 -4.08 -0.61
C THR A 88 -9.49 -3.97 -1.40
N SER A 89 -9.56 -4.17 -2.72
CA SER A 89 -8.40 -3.97 -3.60
C SER A 89 -8.11 -2.48 -3.79
N PRO A 90 -6.88 -2.01 -3.51
CA PRO A 90 -6.49 -0.63 -3.82
C PRO A 90 -6.62 -0.30 -5.31
N ALA A 91 -6.35 -1.25 -6.20
CA ALA A 91 -6.42 -1.03 -7.65
C ALA A 91 -7.84 -0.69 -8.11
N VAL A 92 -8.84 -1.48 -7.69
CA VAL A 92 -10.25 -1.22 -8.05
C VAL A 92 -10.73 0.08 -7.44
N TYR A 93 -10.32 0.38 -6.20
CA TYR A 93 -10.70 1.64 -5.57
C TYR A 93 -10.10 2.86 -6.28
N ILE A 94 -8.85 2.74 -6.74
CA ILE A 94 -8.21 3.78 -7.56
C ILE A 94 -8.98 3.97 -8.87
N GLU A 95 -9.38 2.89 -9.56
CA GLU A 95 -10.19 2.99 -10.79
C GLU A 95 -11.52 3.72 -10.54
N MET A 96 -12.20 3.41 -9.43
CA MET A 96 -13.44 4.09 -9.02
C MET A 96 -13.20 5.57 -8.77
N LEU A 97 -12.17 5.93 -7.99
CA LEU A 97 -11.82 7.32 -7.73
C LEU A 97 -11.46 8.06 -9.01
N ASP A 98 -10.66 7.41 -9.86
CA ASP A 98 -10.26 7.97 -11.13
C ASP A 98 -11.51 8.34 -11.93
N ALA A 99 -12.49 7.44 -12.04
CA ALA A 99 -13.70 7.59 -12.86
C ALA A 99 -14.48 8.88 -12.59
N GLU A 100 -14.32 9.48 -11.40
CA GLU A 100 -14.91 10.77 -11.02
C GLU A 100 -14.25 11.98 -11.68
N TYR A 101 -13.07 11.81 -12.31
CA TYR A 101 -12.29 12.88 -12.92
C TYR A 101 -12.24 12.75 -14.45
N PRO A 102 -12.13 13.88 -15.16
CA PRO A 102 -11.94 13.88 -16.60
C PRO A 102 -10.55 13.33 -16.99
N ASP A 103 -10.47 12.83 -18.22
CA ASP A 103 -9.22 12.37 -18.82
C ASP A 103 -8.22 13.53 -18.93
N LYS A 104 -6.93 13.19 -18.87
CA LYS A 104 -5.84 14.15 -19.08
C LYS A 104 -5.97 14.72 -20.49
N LYS A 105 -5.82 16.04 -20.61
CA LYS A 105 -5.80 16.68 -21.93
C LYS A 105 -4.58 16.18 -22.69
N VAL A 106 -4.81 15.57 -23.84
CA VAL A 106 -3.74 15.21 -24.79
C VAL A 106 -3.48 16.47 -25.61
N THR A 107 -2.45 17.23 -25.27
CA THR A 107 -1.92 18.25 -26.19
C THR A 107 -1.12 17.54 -27.29
N PRO A 108 -1.46 17.77 -28.58
CA PRO A 108 -0.74 17.17 -29.71
C PRO A 108 0.70 17.67 -29.84
#